data_AF-A0A813RL36-F1
#
_entry.id   AF-A0A813RL36-F1
#
_cell.length_a   1.000
_cell.length_b   1.000
_cell.length_c   1.000
_cell.angle_alpha   90.00
_cell.angle_beta   90.00
_cell.angle_gamma   90.00
#
_symmetry.space_group_name_H-M   'P 1'
#
loop_
_entity.id
_entity.type
_entity.pdbx_description
1 polymer ?
#
loop_
_entity_poly.entity_id
_entity_poly.type
_entity_poly.pdbx_seq_one_letter_code
_entity_poly.pdbx_strand_id
1 'polypeptide(L)'
;MIGLIRRLGKFCKEFNVFETDATDTTSIDIQRWSTRIYIFLLLFCISGLLLDRGLRVETQLVEVENPSVELYMELQETHSDISCLCSQISVAYGSFVELNLIYESVCSSGFVSQTWIEMLVNDITTQGHPGDFRASASLMF
;
A
#
# COMPACT_ATOMS: atom_id res chain seq x y z
N MET A 1 42.34 22.01 26.24
CA MET A 1 40.88 21.79 26.34
C MET A 1 40.19 22.84 27.24
N ILE A 2 40.62 23.02 28.49
CA ILE A 2 40.04 23.99 29.46
C ILE A 2 40.07 25.46 28.97
N GLY A 3 41.17 25.88 28.33
CA GLY A 3 41.30 27.24 27.80
C GLY A 3 40.35 27.56 26.62
N LEU A 4 39.98 26.54 25.84
CA LEU A 4 39.06 26.68 24.70
C LEU A 4 37.61 26.84 25.19
N ILE A 5 37.21 26.03 26.18
CA ILE A 5 35.90 26.11 26.83
C ILE A 5 35.71 27.48 27.49
N ARG A 6 36.75 28.01 28.15
CA ARG A 6 36.70 29.33 28.78
C ARG A 6 36.55 30.49 27.77
N ARG A 7 37.21 30.37 26.60
CA ARG A 7 37.07 31.34 25.51
C ARG A 7 35.68 31.29 24.88
N LEU A 8 35.16 30.09 24.62
CA LEU A 8 33.79 29.87 24.14
C LEU A 8 32.75 30.42 25.11
N GLY A 9 32.89 30.15 26.41
CA GLY A 9 31.96 30.67 27.43
C GLY A 9 31.95 32.20 27.50
N LYS A 10 33.11 32.84 27.34
CA LYS A 10 33.19 34.31 27.28
C LYS A 10 32.53 34.85 26.02
N PHE A 11 32.81 34.25 24.87
CA PHE A 11 32.19 34.60 23.59
C PHE A 11 30.66 34.48 23.66
N CYS A 12 30.11 33.36 24.15
CA CYS A 12 28.66 33.18 24.30
C CYS A 12 28.00 34.19 25.26
N LYS A 13 28.75 34.69 26.26
CA LYS A 13 28.23 35.67 27.22
C LYS A 13 28.19 37.08 26.63
N GLU A 14 29.18 37.43 25.81
CA GLU A 14 29.34 38.75 25.20
C GLU A 14 28.69 38.87 23.81
N PHE A 15 28.30 37.74 23.21
CA PHE A 15 27.66 37.69 21.91
C PHE A 15 26.35 38.50 21.89
N ASN A 16 26.27 39.41 20.93
CA ASN A 16 25.12 40.26 20.66
C ASN A 16 24.98 40.38 19.14
N VAL A 17 23.78 40.12 18.61
CA VAL A 17 23.52 40.18 17.15
C VAL A 17 23.26 41.62 16.69
N PHE A 18 22.78 42.48 17.59
CA PHE A 18 22.49 43.87 17.27
C PHE A 18 23.79 44.69 17.21
N GLU A 19 23.89 45.55 16.19
CA GLU A 19 24.93 46.57 16.13
C GLU A 19 24.66 47.59 17.26
N THR A 20 25.64 47.80 18.13
CA THR A 20 25.47 48.60 19.36
C THR A 20 26.15 49.96 19.21
N ASP A 21 25.34 51.01 19.07
CA ASP A 21 25.76 52.41 19.29
C ASP A 21 25.40 52.91 20.70
N ALA A 22 24.80 52.05 21.52
CA ALA A 22 24.27 52.42 22.82
C ALA A 22 25.36 52.44 23.89
N THR A 23 25.43 53.54 24.63
CA THR A 23 26.32 53.73 25.79
C THR A 23 25.71 53.24 27.10
N ASP A 24 24.38 53.06 27.15
CA ASP A 24 23.66 52.62 28.35
C ASP A 24 23.69 51.09 28.50
N THR A 25 24.14 50.63 29.66
CA THR A 25 24.29 49.21 30.01
C THR A 25 22.95 48.46 29.98
N THR A 26 21.85 49.13 30.33
CA THR A 26 20.52 48.52 30.33
C THR A 26 20.09 48.10 28.92
N SER A 27 20.32 48.97 27.94
CA SER A 27 19.98 48.71 26.54
C SER A 27 20.80 47.54 25.97
N ILE A 28 22.10 47.46 26.33
CA ILE A 28 23.01 46.38 25.92
C ILE A 28 22.53 45.03 26.49
N ASP A 29 22.08 45.01 27.75
CA ASP A 29 21.61 43.78 28.37
C ASP A 29 20.31 43.28 27.75
N ILE A 30 19.38 44.18 27.39
CA ILE A 30 18.16 43.82 26.64
C ILE A 30 18.52 43.23 25.27
N GLN A 31 19.46 43.83 24.54
CA GLN A 31 19.92 43.32 23.23
C GLN A 31 20.54 41.92 23.34
N ARG A 32 21.35 41.68 24.38
CA ARG A 32 21.93 40.35 24.65
C ARG A 32 20.85 39.31 24.98
N TRP A 33 19.85 39.65 25.80
CA TRP A 33 18.73 38.75 26.10
C TRP A 33 17.89 38.45 24.86
N SER A 34 17.59 39.47 24.06
CA SER A 34 16.89 39.32 22.78
C SER A 34 17.68 38.41 21.83
N THR A 35 19.01 38.58 21.74
CA THR A 35 19.89 37.71 20.97
C THR A 35 19.81 36.25 21.44
N ARG A 36 19.84 36.00 22.76
CA ARG A 36 19.73 34.63 23.31
C ARG A 36 18.39 33.98 22.97
N ILE A 37 17.30 34.73 23.12
CA ILE A 37 15.96 34.26 22.78
C ILE A 37 15.86 33.96 21.28
N TYR A 38 16.38 34.87 20.43
CA TYR A 38 16.41 34.68 18.99
C TYR A 38 17.16 33.41 18.58
N ILE A 39 18.38 33.21 19.10
CA ILE A 39 19.17 32.00 18.79
C ILE A 39 18.46 30.75 19.27
N PHE A 40 17.88 30.77 20.47
CA PHE A 40 17.14 29.63 21.01
C PHE A 40 15.95 29.28 20.12
N LEU A 41 15.14 30.27 19.73
CA LEU A 41 14.01 30.07 18.83
C LEU A 41 14.46 29.59 17.44
N LEU A 42 15.53 30.16 16.90
CA LEU A 42 16.09 29.74 15.62
C LEU A 42 16.54 28.28 15.64
N LEU A 43 17.27 27.87 16.68
CA LEU A 43 17.68 26.48 16.87
C LEU A 43 16.48 25.56 17.05
N PHE A 44 15.45 26.00 17.79
CA PHE A 44 14.21 25.25 17.93
C PHE A 44 13.52 25.05 16.58
N CYS A 45 13.36 26.09 15.77
CA CYS A 45 12.80 25.98 14.42
C CYS A 45 13.61 25.07 13.51
N ILE A 46 14.94 25.22 13.48
CA ILE A 46 15.83 24.35 12.69
C ILE A 46 15.70 22.90 13.16
N SER A 47 15.67 22.65 14.47
CA SER A 47 15.49 21.30 15.01
C SER A 47 14.15 20.70 14.59
N GLY A 48 13.07 21.48 14.59
CA GLY A 48 11.76 21.04 14.12
C GLY A 48 11.77 20.65 12.65
N LEU A 49 12.43 21.43 11.78
CA LEU A 49 12.59 21.11 10.37
C LEU A 49 13.43 19.85 10.13
N LEU A 50 14.50 19.66 10.90
CA LEU A 50 15.33 18.46 10.82
C LEU A 50 14.58 17.21 11.29
N LEU A 51 13.80 17.34 12.37
CA LEU A 51 12.95 16.27 12.87
C LEU A 51 11.86 15.91 11.86
N ASP A 52 11.19 16.89 11.26
CA ASP A 52 10.19 16.67 10.20
C ASP A 52 10.80 15.85 9.05
N ARG A 53 11.97 16.26 8.56
CA ARG A 53 12.69 15.53 7.50
C ARG A 53 13.10 14.12 7.92
N GLY A 54 13.59 13.95 9.15
CA GLY A 54 14.05 12.65 9.65
C GLY A 54 12.93 11.68 10.00
N LEU A 55 11.76 12.18 10.40
CA LEU A 55 10.57 11.39 10.74
C LEU A 55 9.68 11.11 9.54
N ARG A 56 9.93 11.77 8.40
CA ARG A 56 9.16 11.56 7.18
C ARG A 56 9.48 10.20 6.60
N VAL A 57 8.53 9.28 6.73
CA VAL A 57 8.57 8.00 6.04
C VAL A 57 8.32 8.27 4.55
N GLU A 58 9.30 7.96 3.71
CA GLU A 58 9.13 8.04 2.26
C GLU A 58 8.47 6.75 1.76
N THR A 59 7.34 6.90 1.08
CA THR A 59 6.72 5.80 0.33
C THR A 59 7.46 5.63 -0.99
N GLN A 60 7.96 4.42 -1.23
CA GLN A 60 8.60 4.07 -2.49
C GLN A 60 7.65 3.21 -3.31
N LEU A 61 7.53 3.54 -4.60
CA LEU A 61 6.81 2.72 -5.56
C LEU A 61 7.74 1.60 -6.01
N VAL A 62 7.37 0.35 -5.69
CA VAL A 62 8.09 -0.85 -6.11
C VAL A 62 7.27 -1.53 -7.19
N GLU A 63 7.87 -1.71 -8.36
CA GLU A 63 7.27 -2.43 -9.48
C GLU A 63 7.77 -3.87 -9.47
N VAL A 64 6.83 -4.83 -9.57
CA VAL A 64 7.12 -6.27 -9.63
C VAL A 64 6.55 -6.80 -10.93
N GLU A 65 7.42 -7.23 -11.83
CA GLU A 65 7.01 -7.82 -13.10
C GLU A 65 6.51 -9.25 -12.91
N ASN A 66 5.35 -9.57 -13.51
CA ASN A 66 4.75 -10.91 -13.54
C ASN A 66 4.72 -11.62 -12.17
N PRO A 67 4.06 -11.03 -11.14
CA PRO A 67 3.98 -11.66 -9.83
C PRO A 67 3.22 -12.98 -9.90
N SER A 68 3.60 -13.95 -9.05
CA SER A 68 2.77 -15.13 -8.83
C SER A 68 1.47 -14.75 -8.11
N VAL A 69 0.43 -15.57 -8.25
CA VAL A 69 -0.86 -15.35 -7.58
C VAL A 69 -0.68 -15.34 -6.05
N GLU A 70 0.16 -16.22 -5.53
CA GLU A 70 0.47 -16.32 -4.10
C GLU A 70 1.14 -15.04 -3.59
N LEU A 71 2.15 -14.52 -4.31
CA LEU A 71 2.84 -13.28 -3.96
C LEU A 71 1.87 -12.09 -3.99
N TYR A 72 0.99 -12.02 -4.98
CA TYR A 72 -0.03 -10.98 -5.05
C TYR A 72 -0.98 -11.02 -3.85
N MET A 73 -1.43 -12.21 -3.45
CA MET A 73 -2.32 -12.35 -2.28
C MET A 73 -1.63 -11.95 -0.98
N GLU A 74 -0.37 -12.36 -0.78
CA GLU A 74 0.42 -11.97 0.40
C GLU A 74 0.63 -10.45 0.48
N LEU A 75 0.98 -9.84 -0.65
CA LEU A 75 1.15 -8.39 -0.74
C LEU A 75 -0.17 -7.65 -0.46
N GLN A 76 -1.30 -8.16 -0.95
CA GLN A 76 -2.62 -7.57 -0.74
C GLN A 76 -3.10 -7.63 0.70
N GLU A 77 -2.64 -8.59 1.50
CA GLU A 77 -2.90 -8.61 2.95
C GLU A 77 -2.10 -7.53 3.70
N THR A 78 -0.91 -7.22 3.22
CA THR A 78 0.04 -6.32 3.91
C THR A 78 -0.07 -4.86 3.46
N HIS A 79 -0.49 -4.61 2.22
CA HIS A 79 -0.55 -3.28 1.62
C HIS A 79 -1.92 -3.00 0.99
N SER A 80 -2.55 -1.89 1.37
CA SER A 80 -3.84 -1.46 0.81
C SER A 80 -3.74 -0.86 -0.59
N ASP A 81 -2.56 -0.36 -0.96
CA ASP A 81 -2.35 0.50 -2.13
C ASP A 81 -1.71 -0.25 -3.31
N ILE A 82 -2.10 -1.52 -3.51
CA ILE A 82 -1.62 -2.33 -4.62
C ILE A 82 -2.50 -2.12 -5.84
N SER A 83 -1.86 -1.78 -6.96
CA SER A 83 -2.51 -1.67 -8.27
C SER A 83 -1.94 -2.75 -9.20
N CYS A 84 -2.80 -3.67 -9.64
CA CYS A 84 -2.43 -4.68 -10.63
C CYS A 84 -3.00 -4.26 -11.99
N LEU A 85 -2.13 -3.74 -12.86
CA LEU A 85 -2.53 -3.36 -14.21
C LEU A 85 -2.58 -4.63 -15.08
N CYS A 86 -3.73 -4.88 -15.70
CA CYS A 86 -3.84 -5.96 -16.68
C CYS A 86 -3.01 -5.62 -17.91
N SER A 87 -2.05 -6.48 -18.27
CA SER A 87 -1.29 -6.36 -19.52
C SER A 87 -2.17 -6.50 -20.76
N GLN A 88 -3.28 -7.22 -20.63
CA GLN A 88 -4.30 -7.41 -21.66
C GLN A 88 -5.70 -7.26 -21.05
N ILE A 89 -6.55 -6.46 -21.68
CA ILE A 89 -7.92 -6.18 -21.21
C ILE A 89 -8.86 -7.35 -21.50
N SER A 90 -8.51 -8.17 -22.50
CA SER A 90 -9.28 -9.35 -22.90
C SER A 90 -8.35 -10.47 -23.31
N VAL A 91 -8.72 -11.69 -22.92
CA VAL A 91 -8.05 -12.92 -23.33
C VAL A 91 -8.97 -13.65 -24.30
N ALA A 92 -8.47 -14.09 -25.45
CA ALA A 92 -9.27 -14.86 -26.40
C ALA A 92 -9.69 -16.19 -25.76
N TYR A 93 -10.96 -16.56 -25.85
CA TYR A 93 -11.48 -17.78 -25.20
C TYR A 93 -10.67 -19.04 -25.57
N GLY A 94 -10.28 -19.15 -26.84
CA GLY A 94 -9.47 -20.26 -27.34
C GLY A 94 -8.03 -20.33 -26.82
N SER A 95 -7.54 -19.34 -26.08
CA SER A 95 -6.18 -19.37 -25.52
C SER A 95 -6.09 -19.99 -24.12
N PHE A 96 -7.22 -20.18 -23.44
CA PHE A 96 -7.28 -20.84 -22.13
C PHE A 96 -8.31 -21.97 -22.06
N VAL A 97 -9.19 -22.08 -23.07
CA VAL A 97 -10.12 -23.20 -23.22
C VAL A 97 -9.89 -23.87 -24.57
N GLU A 98 -9.49 -25.14 -24.52
CA GLU A 98 -9.45 -26.02 -25.69
C GLU A 98 -10.67 -26.96 -25.65
N LEU A 99 -11.63 -26.74 -26.54
CA LEU A 99 -12.82 -27.61 -26.65
C LEU A 99 -12.59 -28.67 -27.72
N ASN A 100 -12.21 -29.87 -27.28
CA ASN A 100 -12.21 -31.06 -28.13
C ASN A 100 -13.59 -31.72 -28.07
N LEU A 101 -14.52 -31.22 -28.90
CA LEU A 101 -15.89 -31.74 -28.95
C LEU A 101 -15.94 -33.07 -29.70
N ILE A 102 -16.32 -34.13 -28.98
CA ILE A 102 -16.67 -35.42 -29.56
C ILE A 102 -18.20 -35.48 -29.63
N TYR A 103 -18.73 -35.45 -30.85
CA TYR A 103 -20.16 -35.56 -31.08
C TYR A 103 -20.55 -37.04 -31.12
N GLU A 104 -21.38 -37.47 -30.16
CA GLU A 104 -22.06 -38.75 -30.24
C GLU A 104 -23.36 -38.62 -31.04
N SER A 105 -23.76 -39.71 -31.70
CA SER A 105 -25.08 -39.74 -32.35
C SER A 105 -26.18 -39.68 -31.30
N VAL A 106 -27.27 -38.95 -31.58
CA VAL A 106 -28.36 -38.75 -30.60
C VAL A 106 -28.88 -40.06 -30.04
N CYS A 107 -28.98 -41.10 -30.86
CA CYS A 107 -29.51 -42.41 -30.46
C CYS A 107 -28.50 -43.29 -29.71
N SER A 108 -27.21 -42.95 -29.71
CA SER A 108 -26.17 -43.61 -28.91
C SER A 108 -25.81 -42.82 -27.65
N SER A 109 -26.33 -41.61 -27.52
CA SER A 109 -26.01 -40.71 -26.43
C SER A 109 -26.49 -41.27 -25.09
N GLY A 110 -25.65 -41.17 -24.06
CA GLY A 110 -26.06 -41.45 -22.69
C GLY A 110 -27.29 -40.63 -22.26
N PHE A 111 -27.47 -39.43 -22.80
CA PHE A 111 -28.61 -38.55 -22.46
C PHE A 111 -29.98 -39.08 -22.90
N VAL A 112 -30.03 -40.00 -23.88
CA VAL A 112 -31.29 -40.69 -24.26
C VAL A 112 -31.47 -42.03 -23.56
N SER A 113 -30.55 -42.40 -22.66
CA SER A 113 -30.70 -43.63 -21.88
C SER A 113 -31.87 -43.51 -20.91
N GLN A 114 -32.54 -44.64 -20.69
CA GLN A 114 -33.66 -44.74 -19.75
C GLN A 114 -33.27 -44.22 -18.34
N THR A 115 -32.04 -44.49 -17.91
CA THR A 115 -31.51 -44.01 -16.62
C THR A 115 -31.44 -42.49 -16.55
N TRP A 116 -31.01 -41.81 -17.62
CA TRP A 116 -30.97 -40.35 -17.67
C TRP A 116 -32.37 -39.74 -17.72
N ILE A 117 -33.28 -40.35 -18.48
CA ILE A 117 -34.69 -39.94 -18.54
C ILE A 117 -35.35 -40.06 -17.16
N GLU A 118 -35.11 -41.16 -16.46
CA GLU A 118 -35.64 -41.38 -15.11
C GLU A 118 -35.07 -40.38 -14.08
N MET A 119 -33.80 -39.99 -14.20
CA MET A 119 -33.22 -38.94 -13.34
C MET A 119 -33.87 -37.56 -13.59
N LEU A 120 -34.17 -37.22 -14.85
CA LEU A 120 -34.83 -35.98 -15.22
C LEU A 120 -36.31 -35.94 -14.77
N VAL A 121 -37.03 -37.05 -14.94
CA VAL A 121 -38.48 -37.12 -14.69
C VAL A 121 -38.83 -37.31 -13.23
N ASN A 122 -38.04 -38.11 -12.48
CA ASN A 122 -38.40 -38.47 -11.11
C ASN A 122 -37.97 -37.44 -10.06
N ASP A 123 -37.44 -36.28 -10.49
CA ASP A 123 -36.96 -35.19 -9.64
C ASP A 123 -36.21 -35.72 -8.41
N ILE A 124 -35.36 -36.73 -8.65
CA ILE A 124 -34.52 -37.30 -7.63
C ILE A 124 -33.47 -36.23 -7.40
N THR A 125 -33.79 -35.33 -6.48
CA THR A 125 -32.88 -34.39 -5.85
C THR A 125 -31.80 -35.24 -5.20
N THR A 126 -30.82 -35.65 -5.99
CA THR A 126 -29.54 -36.07 -5.44
C THR A 126 -29.12 -34.90 -4.58
N GLN A 127 -28.84 -35.14 -3.30
CA GLN A 127 -28.16 -34.19 -2.43
C GLN A 127 -26.72 -33.98 -2.93
N GLY A 128 -26.59 -33.66 -4.21
CA GLY A 128 -25.37 -33.41 -4.92
C GLY A 128 -24.98 -31.95 -4.75
N HIS A 129 -23.69 -31.70 -4.96
CA HIS A 129 -23.12 -30.37 -4.87
C HIS A 129 -23.91 -29.39 -5.76
N PRO A 130 -24.18 -28.14 -5.33
CA PRO A 130 -24.92 -27.15 -6.14
C PRO A 130 -24.32 -26.82 -7.52
N GLY A 131 -23.11 -27.31 -7.83
CA GLY A 131 -22.51 -27.23 -9.17
C GLY A 131 -22.69 -28.48 -10.04
N ASP A 132 -23.34 -29.54 -9.53
CA ASP A 132 -23.66 -30.73 -10.33
C ASP A 132 -24.85 -30.39 -11.24
N PHE A 133 -24.62 -30.41 -12.55
CA PHE A 133 -25.65 -30.17 -13.55
C PHE A 133 -26.86 -31.10 -13.36
N ARG A 134 -26.66 -32.34 -12.89
CA ARG A 134 -27.76 -33.29 -12.67
C ARG A 134 -28.73 -32.84 -11.56
N ALA A 135 -28.25 -32.05 -10.61
CA ALA A 135 -29.08 -31.53 -9.52
C ALA A 135 -29.91 -30.30 -9.94
N SER A 136 -29.58 -29.65 -11.06
CA SER A 136 -30.26 -28.44 -11.54
C SER A 136 -30.92 -28.60 -12.90
N ALA A 137 -30.64 -29.68 -13.62
CA ALA A 137 -31.14 -29.92 -14.98
C ALA A 137 -32.67 -30.00 -15.05
N SER A 138 -33.34 -30.62 -14.07
CA SER A 138 -34.81 -30.69 -14.03
C SER A 138 -35.47 -29.33 -13.80
N LEU A 139 -34.75 -28.36 -13.22
CA LEU A 139 -35.25 -27.00 -12.96
C LEU A 139 -35.08 -26.05 -14.15
N MET A 140 -34.35 -26.46 -15.19
CA MET A 140 -34.04 -25.63 -16.35
C MET A 140 -34.99 -25.88 -17.54
N PHE A 141 -35.90 -26.84 -17.44
CA PHE A 141 -36.90 -27.21 -18.45
C PHE A 141 -38.29 -27.28 -17.81
#